data_AF-A0AAQ3LEX6-F1
#
_entry.id   AF-A0AAQ3LEX6-F1
#
_cell.length_a   1.000
_cell.length_b   1.000
_cell.length_c   1.000
_cell.angle_alpha   90.00
_cell.angle_beta   90.00
_cell.angle_gamma   90.00
#
_symmetry.space_group_name_H-M   'P 1'
#
loop_
_entity.id
_entity.type
_entity.pdbx_description
1 polymer ?
#
loop_
_entity_poly.entity_id
_entity_poly.type
_entity_poly.pdbx_seq_one_letter_code
_entity_poly.pdbx_strand_id
1 'polypeptide(L)'
;MRGSPGRQAGFSLLELSIVLAIMAMLAVAAVPRYMEEINRNRSRVTTENTQAILDAARAYRLSKGAWPGGASCINAISEMVSQSPAMLPSGLDVNKYNNTVSTSCTAWTFSVDQSIVEDWDGVLANNLPGTSIVNASQNRIRSTIGIPGSETANDAKLSRVAEQNVELNRMRTNLLLGNNDIKEVGRIEAVNAAISGLAEASQLRVNGVSQFNGEGTFQDGISLQKVVQENTSCPKTGAIARSSTGVILSCQSGII
;
A
#
# COMPACT_ATOMS: atom_id res chain seq x y z
N MET A 1 -65.18 -12.14 40.64
CA MET A 1 -64.72 -11.71 39.30
C MET A 1 -64.22 -12.95 38.56
N ARG A 2 -64.94 -13.41 37.51
CA ARG A 2 -64.67 -14.66 36.79
C ARG A 2 -64.00 -14.28 35.46
N GLY A 3 -62.70 -14.54 35.33
CA GLY A 3 -61.95 -14.29 34.10
C GLY A 3 -62.39 -15.25 33.00
N SER A 4 -62.69 -14.73 31.81
CA SER A 4 -63.00 -15.55 30.63
C SER A 4 -61.73 -16.27 30.16
N PRO A 5 -61.79 -17.58 29.86
CA PRO A 5 -60.64 -18.28 29.31
C PRO A 5 -60.43 -17.82 27.86
N GLY A 6 -59.27 -17.22 27.59
CA GLY A 6 -58.86 -16.86 26.24
C GLY A 6 -58.76 -18.12 25.37
N ARG A 7 -59.45 -18.12 24.22
CA ARG A 7 -59.34 -19.19 23.22
C ARG A 7 -57.88 -19.28 22.76
N GLN A 8 -57.22 -20.39 23.07
CA GLN A 8 -55.96 -20.76 22.44
C GLN A 8 -56.25 -21.07 20.96
N ALA A 9 -55.74 -20.24 20.06
CA ALA A 9 -55.74 -20.55 18.63
C ALA A 9 -54.73 -21.70 18.41
N GLY A 10 -55.22 -22.88 18.01
CA GLY A 10 -54.37 -24.00 17.65
C GLY A 10 -53.60 -23.71 16.37
N PHE A 11 -52.29 -23.98 16.37
CA PHE A 11 -51.43 -23.93 15.19
C PHE A 11 -51.99 -24.83 14.09
N SER A 12 -52.18 -24.32 12.88
CA SER A 12 -52.62 -25.15 11.74
C SER A 12 -51.43 -25.89 11.12
N LEU A 13 -51.65 -27.11 10.64
CA LEU A 13 -50.62 -27.87 9.89
C LEU A 13 -50.15 -27.12 8.64
N LEU A 14 -51.04 -26.32 8.03
CA LEU A 14 -50.73 -25.48 6.87
C LEU A 14 -49.72 -24.38 7.23
N GLU A 15 -49.92 -23.71 8.36
CA GLU A 15 -49.01 -22.66 8.86
C GLU A 15 -47.60 -23.21 9.11
N LEU A 16 -47.50 -24.39 9.73
CA LEU A 16 -46.21 -25.04 9.93
C LEU A 16 -45.55 -25.44 8.60
N SER A 17 -46.31 -25.94 7.62
CA SER A 17 -45.77 -26.32 6.31
C SER A 17 -45.22 -25.13 5.51
N ILE A 18 -45.90 -23.97 5.58
CA ILE A 18 -45.46 -22.74 4.91
C ILE A 18 -44.21 -22.19 5.60
N VAL A 19 -44.15 -22.18 6.93
CA VAL A 19 -42.96 -21.74 7.68
C VAL A 19 -41.75 -22.61 7.34
N LEU A 20 -41.92 -23.94 7.30
CA LEU A 20 -40.84 -24.84 6.92
C LEU A 20 -40.40 -24.63 5.46
N ALA A 21 -41.34 -24.38 4.54
CA ALA A 21 -41.02 -24.07 3.14
C ALA A 21 -40.21 -22.77 3.01
N ILE A 22 -40.60 -21.70 3.71
CA ILE A 22 -39.87 -20.42 3.71
C ILE A 22 -38.48 -20.59 4.37
N MET A 23 -38.40 -21.29 5.51
CA MET A 23 -37.14 -21.57 6.20
C MET A 23 -36.17 -22.37 5.31
N ALA A 24 -36.65 -23.38 4.59
CA ALA A 24 -35.84 -24.15 3.65
C ALA A 24 -35.30 -23.27 2.51
N MET A 25 -36.13 -22.38 1.95
CA MET A 25 -35.73 -21.46 0.89
C MET A 25 -34.67 -20.45 1.38
N LEU A 26 -34.87 -19.88 2.57
CA LEU A 26 -33.91 -18.94 3.17
C LEU A 26 -32.57 -19.63 3.50
N ALA A 27 -32.61 -20.86 4.00
CA ALA A 27 -31.40 -21.62 4.32
C ALA A 27 -30.52 -21.83 3.08
N VAL A 28 -31.11 -22.24 1.94
CA VAL A 28 -30.36 -22.45 0.69
C VAL A 28 -29.71 -21.15 0.20
N ALA A 29 -30.39 -20.00 0.32
CA ALA A 29 -29.84 -18.72 -0.11
C ALA A 29 -28.72 -18.17 0.79
N ALA A 30 -28.71 -18.52 2.08
CA ALA A 30 -27.77 -17.97 3.06
C ALA A 30 -26.40 -18.68 3.10
N VAL A 31 -26.35 -19.97 2.75
CA VAL A 31 -25.12 -20.79 2.80
C VAL A 31 -23.92 -20.19 2.06
N PRO A 32 -24.00 -19.74 0.78
CA PRO A 32 -22.82 -19.28 0.05
C PRO A 32 -22.17 -18.03 0.68
N ARG A 33 -22.98 -17.08 1.18
CA ARG A 33 -22.50 -15.86 1.84
C ARG A 33 -21.74 -16.16 3.13
N TYR A 34 -22.23 -17.13 3.90
CA TYR A 34 -21.60 -17.53 5.15
C TYR A 34 -20.24 -18.21 4.91
N MET A 35 -20.14 -19.03 3.86
CA MET A 35 -18.87 -19.68 3.50
C MET A 35 -17.81 -18.68 3.04
N GLU A 36 -18.19 -17.64 2.31
CA GLU A 36 -17.27 -16.59 1.88
C GLU A 36 -16.67 -15.82 3.07
N GLU A 37 -17.50 -15.47 4.07
CA GLU A 37 -17.05 -14.76 5.27
C GLU A 37 -16.16 -15.65 6.16
N ILE A 38 -16.48 -16.94 6.27
CA ILE A 38 -15.60 -17.90 6.94
C ILE A 38 -14.24 -17.92 6.24
N ASN A 39 -14.21 -18.14 4.92
CA ASN A 39 -12.96 -18.23 4.19
C ASN A 39 -12.16 -16.92 4.22
N ARG A 40 -12.81 -15.76 4.26
CA ARG A 40 -12.16 -14.47 4.53
C ARG A 40 -11.41 -14.49 5.85
N ASN A 41 -12.06 -14.89 6.93
CA ASN A 41 -11.44 -15.00 8.24
C ASN A 41 -10.33 -16.06 8.27
N ARG A 42 -10.53 -17.21 7.60
CA ARG A 42 -9.49 -18.24 7.45
C ARG A 42 -8.27 -17.71 6.70
N SER A 43 -8.48 -16.94 5.64
CA SER A 43 -7.40 -16.36 4.83
C SER A 43 -6.57 -15.37 5.63
N ARG A 44 -7.21 -14.52 6.44
CA ARG A 44 -6.54 -13.56 7.31
C ARG A 44 -5.67 -14.27 8.35
N VAL A 45 -6.24 -15.22 9.09
CA VAL A 45 -5.49 -15.98 10.11
C VAL A 45 -4.36 -16.79 9.47
N THR A 46 -4.60 -17.40 8.31
CA THR A 46 -3.56 -18.16 7.60
C THR A 46 -2.42 -17.25 7.13
N THR A 47 -2.73 -16.01 6.71
CA THR A 47 -1.73 -14.99 6.37
C THR A 47 -0.88 -14.64 7.59
N GLU A 48 -1.50 -14.31 8.72
CA GLU A 48 -0.81 -13.98 9.98
C GLU A 48 0.07 -15.15 10.47
N ASN A 49 -0.48 -16.38 10.43
CA ASN A 49 0.23 -17.61 10.79
C ASN A 49 1.45 -17.87 9.89
N THR A 50 1.31 -17.71 8.58
CA THR A 50 2.40 -17.91 7.62
C THR A 50 3.49 -16.87 7.82
N GLN A 51 3.11 -15.61 8.05
CA GLN A 51 4.05 -14.53 8.36
C GLN A 51 4.84 -14.83 9.64
N ALA A 52 4.19 -15.33 10.69
CA ALA A 52 4.85 -15.74 11.92
C ALA A 52 5.91 -16.84 11.70
N ILE A 53 5.60 -17.84 10.85
CA ILE A 53 6.55 -18.91 10.48
C ILE A 53 7.77 -18.32 9.75
N LEU A 54 7.54 -17.43 8.77
CA LEU A 54 8.61 -16.80 8.00
C LEU A 54 9.50 -15.91 8.88
N ASP A 55 8.90 -15.11 9.77
CA ASP A 55 9.64 -14.21 10.65
C ASP A 55 10.44 -14.99 11.71
N ALA A 56 9.89 -16.08 12.25
CA ALA A 56 10.63 -17.00 13.11
C ALA A 56 11.83 -17.62 12.37
N ALA A 57 11.66 -18.01 11.10
CA ALA A 57 12.76 -18.56 10.30
C ALA A 57 13.85 -17.52 10.01
N ARG A 58 13.49 -16.25 9.75
CA ARG A 58 14.45 -15.14 9.62
C ARG A 58 15.23 -14.96 10.91
N ALA A 59 14.54 -14.86 12.04
CA ALA A 59 15.17 -14.70 13.34
C ALA A 59 16.08 -15.89 13.69
N TYR A 60 15.66 -17.12 13.36
CA TYR A 60 16.47 -18.32 13.55
C TYR A 60 17.77 -18.21 12.75
N ARG A 61 17.67 -17.83 11.47
CA ARG A 61 18.86 -17.65 10.62
C ARG A 61 19.76 -16.51 11.09
N LEU A 62 19.19 -15.39 11.55
CA LEU A 62 19.95 -14.27 12.13
C LEU A 62 20.78 -14.71 13.35
N SER A 63 20.25 -15.64 14.16
CA SER A 63 20.92 -16.12 15.37
C SER A 63 21.87 -17.30 15.14
N LYS A 64 21.55 -18.21 14.21
CA LYS A 64 22.29 -19.47 13.99
C LYS A 64 23.09 -19.52 12.69
N GLY A 65 22.90 -18.57 11.77
CA GLY A 65 23.55 -18.54 10.46
C GLY A 65 23.01 -19.54 9.43
N ALA A 66 22.06 -20.41 9.81
CA ALA A 66 21.45 -21.42 8.94
C ALA A 66 19.93 -21.40 9.06
N TRP A 67 19.22 -21.99 8.08
CA TRP A 67 17.77 -22.16 8.18
C TRP A 67 17.40 -23.28 9.18
N PRO A 68 16.24 -23.19 9.86
CA PRO A 68 15.78 -24.24 10.77
C PRO A 68 15.36 -25.50 10.01
N GLY A 69 15.53 -26.67 10.62
CA GLY A 69 15.13 -27.98 10.09
C GLY A 69 16.20 -28.68 9.24
N GLY A 70 17.47 -28.30 9.40
CA GLY A 70 18.61 -28.89 8.69
C GLY A 70 18.63 -28.56 7.20
N ALA A 71 19.29 -29.40 6.39
CA ALA A 71 19.53 -29.12 4.97
C ALA A 71 18.25 -29.04 4.11
N SER A 72 17.16 -29.70 4.52
CA SER A 72 15.88 -29.74 3.80
C SER A 72 14.78 -28.91 4.44
N CYS A 73 15.01 -28.41 5.67
CA CYS A 73 14.04 -27.65 6.46
C CYS A 73 12.71 -28.36 6.75
N ILE A 74 12.65 -29.70 6.67
CA ILE A 74 11.40 -30.46 6.87
C ILE A 74 10.84 -30.31 8.29
N ASN A 75 11.72 -30.24 9.30
CA ASN A 75 11.33 -30.14 10.72
C ASN A 75 11.45 -28.71 11.27
N ALA A 76 11.44 -27.70 10.40
CA ALA A 76 11.68 -26.31 10.77
C ALA A 76 10.71 -25.79 11.83
N ILE A 77 9.41 -26.06 11.66
CA ILE A 77 8.36 -25.61 12.58
C ILE A 77 8.61 -26.17 13.98
N SER A 78 8.78 -27.49 14.10
CA SER A 78 9.06 -28.13 15.40
C SER A 78 10.33 -27.62 16.05
N GLU A 79 11.37 -27.35 15.25
CA GLU A 79 12.64 -26.85 15.78
C GLU A 79 12.50 -25.42 16.33
N MET A 80 11.81 -24.53 15.61
CA MET A 80 11.56 -23.15 16.04
C MET A 80 10.67 -23.08 17.30
N VAL A 81 9.70 -24.00 17.42
CA VAL A 81 8.86 -24.13 18.62
C VAL A 81 9.67 -24.61 19.82
N SER A 82 10.65 -25.49 19.61
CA SER A 82 11.49 -26.05 20.68
C SER A 82 12.59 -25.11 21.21
N GLN A 83 12.76 -23.92 20.62
CA GLN A 83 13.76 -22.95 21.10
C GLN A 83 13.40 -22.37 22.47
N SER A 84 14.41 -21.86 23.20
CA SER A 84 14.23 -21.18 24.47
C SER A 84 14.87 -19.79 24.41
N PRO A 85 14.09 -18.69 24.33
CA PRO A 85 12.62 -18.65 24.22
C PRO A 85 12.10 -19.19 22.88
N ALA A 86 10.86 -19.67 22.86
CA ALA A 86 10.22 -20.18 21.65
C ALA A 86 10.12 -19.05 20.62
N MET A 87 10.61 -19.32 19.40
CA MET A 87 10.60 -18.33 18.31
C MET A 87 9.28 -18.36 17.54
N LEU A 88 8.53 -19.46 17.68
CA LEU A 88 7.27 -19.71 17.00
C LEU A 88 6.27 -20.35 17.99
N PRO A 89 4.99 -19.94 18.02
CA PRO A 89 3.99 -20.65 18.80
C PRO A 89 3.67 -22.02 18.19
N SER A 90 3.27 -22.98 19.03
CA SER A 90 2.83 -24.31 18.60
C SER A 90 1.49 -24.28 17.84
N GLY A 91 1.20 -25.32 17.04
CA GLY A 91 -0.09 -25.48 16.35
C GLY A 91 -0.16 -24.82 14.97
N LEU A 92 1.00 -24.54 14.37
CA LEU A 92 1.14 -23.92 13.04
C LEU A 92 1.50 -24.93 11.92
N ASP A 93 1.52 -26.22 12.25
CA ASP A 93 1.73 -27.34 11.34
C ASP A 93 0.51 -27.62 10.45
N VAL A 94 -0.65 -27.06 10.78
CA VAL A 94 -1.88 -27.08 9.97
C VAL A 94 -2.43 -25.68 9.79
N ASN A 95 -2.88 -25.35 8.59
CA ASN A 95 -3.51 -24.06 8.32
C ASN A 95 -4.99 -24.07 8.70
N LYS A 96 -5.65 -22.91 8.60
CA LYS A 96 -7.07 -22.79 9.00
C LYS A 96 -8.04 -23.53 8.05
N TYR A 97 -7.55 -24.03 6.92
CA TYR A 97 -8.27 -24.91 5.99
C TYR A 97 -8.05 -26.39 6.29
N ASN A 98 -7.39 -26.73 7.41
CA ASN A 98 -7.07 -28.08 7.84
C ASN A 98 -6.13 -28.83 6.87
N ASN A 99 -5.31 -28.09 6.14
CA ASN A 99 -4.25 -28.62 5.30
C ASN A 99 -2.90 -28.49 6.01
N THR A 100 -2.03 -29.48 5.84
CA THR A 100 -0.68 -29.46 6.42
C THR A 100 0.14 -28.31 5.83
N VAL A 101 0.86 -27.62 6.72
CA VAL A 101 1.89 -26.63 6.38
C VAL A 101 3.23 -27.35 6.35
N SER A 102 3.90 -27.26 5.21
CA SER A 102 5.20 -27.89 4.99
C SER A 102 6.27 -26.84 4.75
N THR A 103 7.50 -27.12 5.17
CA THR A 103 8.64 -26.21 5.02
C THR A 103 9.73 -26.84 4.17
N SER A 104 10.38 -26.02 3.35
CA SER A 104 11.51 -26.43 2.52
C SER A 104 12.52 -25.29 2.38
N CYS A 105 13.77 -25.59 2.07
CA CYS A 105 14.79 -24.56 1.90
C CYS A 105 15.89 -24.94 0.91
N THR A 106 16.65 -23.92 0.53
CA THR A 106 17.94 -24.03 -0.13
C THR A 106 19.00 -23.33 0.73
N ALA A 107 20.24 -23.22 0.25
CA ALA A 107 21.25 -22.39 0.90
C ALA A 107 20.80 -20.92 1.06
N TRP A 108 19.94 -20.43 0.16
CA TRP A 108 19.58 -19.01 0.03
C TRP A 108 18.15 -18.70 0.44
N THR A 109 17.26 -19.69 0.47
CA THR A 109 15.83 -19.46 0.63
C THR A 109 15.20 -20.38 1.65
N PHE A 110 14.16 -19.90 2.32
CA PHE A 110 13.25 -20.68 3.13
C PHE A 110 11.84 -20.51 2.59
N SER A 111 11.11 -21.61 2.46
CA SER A 111 9.80 -21.65 1.83
C SER A 111 8.80 -22.37 2.73
N VAL A 112 7.60 -21.80 2.79
CA VAL A 112 6.42 -22.40 3.41
C VAL A 112 5.45 -22.76 2.31
N ASP A 113 5.10 -24.04 2.22
CA ASP A 113 4.18 -24.60 1.24
C ASP A 113 2.90 -25.09 1.94
N GLN A 114 1.74 -24.70 1.42
CA GLN A 114 0.45 -25.12 1.95
C GLN A 114 -0.64 -25.10 0.87
N SER A 115 -1.62 -25.99 1.00
CA SER A 115 -2.81 -26.03 0.14
C SER A 115 -3.93 -25.19 0.72
N ILE A 116 -4.65 -24.48 -0.13
CA ILE A 116 -5.77 -23.60 0.21
C ILE A 116 -7.06 -24.15 -0.39
N VAL A 117 -8.22 -23.62 0.02
CA VAL A 117 -9.49 -23.88 -0.66
C VAL A 117 -9.51 -23.21 -2.05
N GLU A 118 -10.28 -23.78 -2.97
CA GLU A 118 -10.52 -23.25 -4.33
C GLU A 118 -10.90 -21.76 -4.30
N ASP A 119 -10.42 -21.00 -5.28
CA ASP A 119 -10.58 -19.53 -5.45
C ASP A 119 -9.90 -18.63 -4.40
N TRP A 120 -9.38 -19.17 -3.30
CA TRP A 120 -8.76 -18.38 -2.22
C TRP A 120 -7.23 -18.36 -2.24
N ASP A 121 -6.59 -19.16 -3.08
CA ASP A 121 -5.13 -19.21 -3.24
C ASP A 121 -4.55 -17.88 -3.77
N GLY A 122 -5.22 -17.24 -4.73
CA GLY A 122 -4.87 -15.92 -5.24
C GLY A 122 -4.99 -14.82 -4.19
N VAL A 123 -6.01 -14.90 -3.32
CA VAL A 123 -6.19 -13.95 -2.21
C VAL A 123 -5.01 -14.03 -1.24
N LEU A 124 -4.62 -15.24 -0.82
CA LEU A 124 -3.46 -15.43 0.04
C LEU A 124 -2.15 -15.05 -0.65
N ALA A 125 -1.96 -15.39 -1.92
CA ALA A 125 -0.78 -15.01 -2.68
C ALA A 125 -0.65 -13.49 -2.88
N ASN A 126 -1.74 -12.73 -2.76
CA ASN A 126 -1.73 -11.27 -2.77
C ASN A 126 -1.46 -10.67 -1.39
N ASN A 127 -1.94 -11.31 -0.32
CA ASN A 127 -1.73 -10.83 1.04
C ASN A 127 -0.37 -11.20 1.65
N LEU A 128 0.30 -12.25 1.12
CA LEU A 128 1.60 -12.71 1.58
C LEU A 128 2.73 -12.30 0.61
N PRO A 129 3.71 -11.48 1.04
CA PRO A 129 4.89 -11.17 0.25
C PRO A 129 5.65 -12.43 -0.19
N GLY A 130 6.28 -12.41 -1.37
CA GLY A 130 7.08 -13.54 -1.86
C GLY A 130 6.28 -14.83 -2.11
N THR A 131 4.95 -14.73 -2.23
CA THR A 131 4.08 -15.89 -2.42
C THR A 131 3.69 -16.08 -3.88
N SER A 132 3.78 -17.32 -4.33
CA SER A 132 3.37 -17.75 -5.68
C SER A 132 2.49 -18.99 -5.61
N ILE A 133 1.62 -19.15 -6.59
CA ILE A 133 0.83 -20.37 -6.78
C ILE A 133 1.74 -21.38 -7.51
N VAL A 134 2.14 -22.44 -6.83
CA VAL A 134 3.05 -23.46 -7.37
C VAL A 134 2.31 -24.65 -7.99
N ASN A 135 1.04 -24.85 -7.64
CA ASN A 135 0.15 -25.78 -8.32
C ASN A 135 -1.29 -25.29 -8.24
N ALA A 136 -1.81 -24.76 -9.35
CA ALA A 136 -3.18 -24.26 -9.45
C ALA A 136 -4.23 -25.38 -9.27
N SER A 137 -3.96 -26.60 -9.77
CA SER A 137 -4.90 -27.72 -9.63
C SER A 137 -5.09 -28.21 -8.20
N GLN A 138 -4.13 -27.90 -7.32
CA GLN A 138 -4.16 -28.26 -5.90
C GLN A 138 -4.33 -27.03 -5.00
N ASN A 139 -4.56 -25.84 -5.57
CA ASN A 139 -4.60 -24.57 -4.84
C ASN A 139 -3.40 -24.40 -3.89
N ARG A 140 -2.21 -24.85 -4.33
CA ARG A 140 -1.01 -24.90 -3.50
C ARG A 140 -0.19 -23.64 -3.70
N ILE A 141 0.01 -22.92 -2.61
CA ILE A 141 0.84 -21.71 -2.56
C ILE A 141 2.18 -22.01 -1.90
N ARG A 142 3.19 -21.27 -2.34
CA ARG A 142 4.53 -21.24 -1.74
C ARG A 142 4.89 -19.82 -1.38
N SER A 143 5.13 -19.56 -0.11
CA SER A 143 5.67 -18.30 0.39
C SER A 143 7.16 -18.46 0.64
N THR A 144 7.99 -17.71 -0.07
CA THR A 144 9.45 -17.83 0.00
C THR A 144 10.10 -16.55 0.49
N ILE A 145 11.02 -16.68 1.44
CA ILE A 145 11.91 -15.63 1.91
C ILE A 145 13.35 -15.96 1.53
N GLY A 146 14.14 -14.92 1.28
CA GLY A 146 15.59 -15.01 1.03
C GLY A 146 16.39 -14.88 2.32
N ILE A 147 17.72 -14.89 2.21
CA ILE A 147 18.57 -14.50 3.35
C ILE A 147 18.19 -13.05 3.73
N PRO A 148 17.99 -12.74 5.02
CA PRO A 148 17.75 -11.38 5.46
C PRO A 148 18.77 -10.40 4.86
N GLY A 149 18.29 -9.35 4.19
CA GLY A 149 19.12 -8.38 3.48
C GLY A 149 19.45 -8.70 2.01
N SER A 150 19.05 -9.88 1.51
CA SER A 150 19.21 -10.29 0.10
C SER A 150 17.89 -10.47 -0.66
N GLU A 151 16.75 -10.20 0.00
CA GLU A 151 15.44 -10.31 -0.63
C GLU A 151 15.33 -9.29 -1.77
N THR A 152 15.09 -9.77 -2.99
CA THR A 152 14.80 -8.90 -4.13
C THR A 152 13.53 -8.11 -3.81
N ALA A 153 13.49 -6.83 -4.20
CA ALA A 153 12.25 -6.06 -4.15
C ALA A 153 11.14 -6.83 -4.87
N ASN A 154 9.93 -6.88 -4.29
CA ASN A 154 8.76 -7.51 -4.92
C ASN A 154 8.26 -6.62 -6.08
N ASP A 155 9.09 -6.53 -7.11
CA ASP A 155 8.94 -5.71 -8.29
C ASP A 155 7.61 -6.04 -9.02
N ALA A 156 7.20 -7.30 -8.97
CA ALA A 156 5.94 -7.80 -9.52
C ALA A 156 4.69 -7.47 -8.66
N LYS A 157 4.85 -6.97 -7.44
CA LYS A 157 3.72 -6.56 -6.55
C LYS A 157 3.58 -5.05 -6.43
N LEU A 158 4.55 -4.27 -6.93
CA LEU A 158 4.40 -2.83 -7.10
C LEU A 158 3.51 -2.60 -8.33
N SER A 159 2.27 -2.13 -8.13
CA SER A 159 1.41 -1.74 -9.25
C SER A 159 2.06 -0.55 -9.95
N ARG A 160 2.69 -0.84 -11.10
CA ARG A 160 3.24 0.16 -12.03
C ARG A 160 2.29 0.45 -13.18
N VAL A 161 1.11 -0.15 -13.13
CA VAL A 161 0.06 0.06 -14.11
C VAL A 161 -0.71 1.31 -13.68
N ALA A 162 -0.91 2.22 -14.61
CA ALA A 162 -1.86 3.32 -14.45
C ALA A 162 -3.27 2.72 -14.36
N GLU A 163 -3.66 2.29 -13.16
CA GLU A 163 -5.01 1.84 -12.90
C GLU A 163 -5.96 3.04 -13.07
N GLN A 164 -7.12 2.81 -13.69
CA GLN A 164 -8.14 3.86 -13.91
C GLN A 164 -8.62 4.50 -12.59
N ASN A 165 -8.34 3.86 -11.45
CA ASN A 165 -8.58 4.41 -10.13
C ASN A 165 -7.29 5.00 -9.52
N VAL A 166 -7.16 6.32 -9.58
CA VAL A 166 -6.02 7.09 -9.05
C VAL A 166 -5.77 6.88 -7.55
N GLU A 167 -6.78 6.46 -6.79
CA GLU A 167 -6.66 6.27 -5.34
C GLU A 167 -5.76 5.08 -4.96
N LEU A 168 -5.57 4.12 -5.86
CA LEU A 168 -4.70 2.96 -5.63
C LEU A 168 -3.22 3.33 -5.70
N ASN A 169 -2.90 4.46 -6.35
CA ASN A 169 -1.54 4.99 -6.48
C ASN A 169 -1.32 6.26 -5.64
N ARG A 170 -2.26 6.63 -4.77
CA ARG A 170 -2.14 7.81 -3.91
C ARG A 170 -1.34 7.49 -2.66
N MET A 171 -0.24 8.22 -2.44
CA MET A 171 0.37 8.30 -1.11
C MET A 171 -0.56 9.00 -0.14
N ARG A 172 -0.95 8.32 0.94
CA ARG A 172 -1.77 8.90 2.01
C ARG A 172 -0.97 9.67 3.06
N THR A 173 0.36 9.56 3.02
CA THR A 173 1.29 10.15 3.98
C THR A 173 2.45 10.82 3.24
N ASN A 174 3.30 11.52 4.00
CA ASN A 174 4.50 12.17 3.46
C ASN A 174 5.46 11.14 2.85
N LEU A 175 6.09 11.52 1.72
CA LEU A 175 7.23 10.80 1.14
C LEU A 175 8.52 11.31 1.79
N LEU A 176 9.16 10.49 2.60
CA LEU A 176 10.47 10.79 3.20
C LEU A 176 11.54 10.00 2.47
N LEU A 177 12.54 10.70 1.90
CA LEU A 177 13.57 10.08 1.06
C LEU A 177 14.91 9.86 1.75
N GLY A 178 15.12 10.37 2.97
CA GLY A 178 16.35 10.08 3.74
C GLY A 178 17.65 10.39 2.99
N ASN A 179 17.74 11.56 2.35
CA ASN A 179 18.87 12.01 1.51
C ASN A 179 19.05 11.27 0.18
N ASN A 180 18.04 10.54 -0.30
CA ASN A 180 18.05 9.98 -1.65
C ASN A 180 17.55 10.99 -2.69
N ASP A 181 18.08 10.87 -3.91
CA ASP A 181 17.70 11.70 -5.06
C ASP A 181 16.40 11.19 -5.72
N ILE A 182 15.64 12.11 -6.35
CA ILE A 182 14.63 11.77 -7.34
C ILE A 182 15.18 12.13 -8.72
N LYS A 183 15.47 11.13 -9.56
CA LYS A 183 16.04 11.32 -10.91
C LYS A 183 15.03 10.92 -11.99
N GLU A 184 15.26 11.40 -13.20
CA GLU A 184 14.48 11.03 -14.42
C GLU A 184 12.98 11.41 -14.35
N VAL A 185 12.62 12.40 -13.54
CA VAL A 185 11.24 12.89 -13.46
C VAL A 185 10.91 13.73 -14.70
N GLY A 186 9.96 13.25 -15.51
CA GLY A 186 9.52 14.01 -16.70
C GLY A 186 8.75 15.30 -16.36
N ARG A 187 7.90 15.27 -15.31
CA ARG A 187 7.09 16.41 -14.89
C ARG A 187 6.65 16.30 -13.43
N ILE A 188 6.67 17.43 -12.71
CA ILE A 188 6.09 17.60 -11.37
C ILE A 188 5.00 18.67 -11.46
N GLU A 189 3.75 18.28 -11.20
CA GLU A 189 2.64 19.22 -11.04
C GLU A 189 2.28 19.30 -9.55
N ALA A 190 2.53 20.46 -8.93
CA ALA A 190 2.30 20.67 -7.51
C ALA A 190 1.44 21.93 -7.30
N VAL A 191 0.58 21.90 -6.28
CA VAL A 191 -0.16 23.09 -5.85
C VAL A 191 0.83 24.13 -5.31
N ASN A 192 1.73 23.69 -4.43
CA ASN A 192 2.81 24.50 -3.86
C ASN A 192 4.12 23.72 -3.90
N ALA A 193 5.25 24.41 -4.10
CA ALA A 193 6.60 23.86 -3.95
C ALA A 193 7.44 24.76 -3.04
N ALA A 194 8.05 24.17 -2.01
CA ALA A 194 8.98 24.85 -1.11
C ALA A 194 10.35 24.18 -1.20
N ILE A 195 11.36 24.93 -1.67
CA ILE A 195 12.74 24.46 -1.84
C ILE A 195 13.60 25.27 -0.88
N SER A 196 14.12 24.62 0.17
CA SER A 196 14.97 25.26 1.18
C SER A 196 16.43 25.39 0.74
N GLY A 197 16.86 24.58 -0.23
CA GLY A 197 18.18 24.61 -0.81
C GLY A 197 18.22 25.35 -2.14
N LEU A 198 19.13 24.94 -3.01
CA LEU A 198 19.29 25.51 -4.35
C LEU A 198 18.20 24.99 -5.31
N ALA A 199 17.66 25.89 -6.11
CA ALA A 199 16.77 25.58 -7.22
C ALA A 199 17.47 25.94 -8.54
N GLU A 200 17.95 24.94 -9.27
CA GLU A 200 18.56 25.13 -10.60
C GLU A 200 17.55 24.79 -11.69
N ALA A 201 17.42 25.68 -12.67
CA ALA A 201 16.56 25.47 -13.84
C ALA A 201 17.18 26.12 -15.07
N SER A 202 17.10 25.44 -16.22
CA SER A 202 17.48 26.04 -17.50
C SER A 202 16.57 27.21 -17.88
N GLN A 203 15.31 27.18 -17.45
CA GLN A 203 14.36 28.28 -17.61
C GLN A 203 13.40 28.31 -16.41
N LEU A 204 13.19 29.50 -15.85
CA LEU A 204 12.17 29.76 -14.84
C LEU A 204 11.11 30.71 -15.43
N ARG A 205 9.84 30.28 -15.45
CA ARG A 205 8.70 31.11 -15.86
C ARG A 205 7.74 31.28 -14.70
N VAL A 206 7.59 32.51 -14.22
CA VAL A 206 6.68 32.86 -13.12
C VAL A 206 5.48 33.62 -13.68
N ASN A 207 4.28 33.03 -13.59
CA ASN A 207 3.04 33.69 -13.99
C ASN A 207 2.44 34.44 -12.79
N GLY A 208 3.16 35.46 -12.32
CA GLY A 208 2.84 36.17 -11.08
C GLY A 208 4.00 37.05 -10.63
N VAL A 209 4.12 37.23 -9.31
CA VAL A 209 5.17 38.04 -8.70
C VAL A 209 6.34 37.15 -8.31
N SER A 210 7.56 37.59 -8.63
CA SER A 210 8.79 37.06 -8.04
C SER A 210 9.26 38.01 -6.94
N GLN A 211 9.59 37.49 -5.77
CA GLN A 211 10.11 38.25 -4.64
C GLN A 211 11.44 37.66 -4.19
N PHE A 212 12.45 38.52 -4.05
CA PHE A 212 13.77 38.15 -3.52
C PHE A 212 13.97 38.85 -2.18
N ASN A 213 14.15 38.08 -1.11
CA ASN A 213 14.49 38.60 0.21
C ASN A 213 16.01 38.47 0.40
N GLY A 214 16.75 39.30 -0.33
CA GLY A 214 18.20 39.23 -0.47
C GLY A 214 18.64 39.81 -1.80
N GLU A 215 19.93 39.65 -2.11
CA GLU A 215 20.51 40.11 -3.37
C GLU A 215 20.11 39.19 -4.53
N GLY A 216 19.61 39.78 -5.62
CA GLY A 216 19.46 39.10 -6.90
C GLY A 216 20.65 39.43 -7.79
N THR A 217 21.41 38.41 -8.20
CA THR A 217 22.54 38.56 -9.13
C THR A 217 22.13 38.09 -10.53
N PHE A 218 22.46 38.91 -11.54
CA PHE A 218 22.18 38.60 -12.94
C PHE A 218 23.51 38.69 -13.69
N GLN A 219 23.97 37.57 -14.24
CA GLN A 219 25.25 37.54 -14.98
C GLN A 219 25.17 38.27 -16.32
N ASP A 220 23.96 38.36 -16.89
CA ASP A 220 23.66 39.03 -18.15
C ASP A 220 22.61 40.15 -17.89
N GLY A 221 22.12 40.77 -18.96
CA GLY A 221 21.14 41.83 -18.91
C GLY A 221 19.74 41.40 -18.43
N ILE A 222 19.04 42.36 -17.84
CA ILE A 222 17.61 42.23 -17.53
C ILE A 222 16.80 42.89 -18.65
N SER A 223 15.98 42.10 -19.35
CA SER A 223 15.13 42.61 -20.43
C SER A 223 13.79 43.11 -19.89
N LEU A 224 13.58 44.44 -19.95
CA LEU A 224 12.31 45.07 -19.55
C LEU A 224 11.35 45.12 -20.74
N GLN A 225 10.24 44.37 -20.64
CA GLN A 225 9.26 44.32 -21.72
C GLN A 225 8.14 45.36 -21.58
N LYS A 226 7.92 45.88 -20.37
CA LYS A 226 6.88 46.88 -20.12
C LYS A 226 7.29 48.25 -20.67
N VAL A 227 6.50 48.77 -21.60
CA VAL A 227 6.63 50.15 -22.12
C VAL A 227 5.69 51.09 -21.38
N VAL A 228 6.19 52.26 -20.97
CA VAL A 228 5.45 53.33 -20.28
C VAL A 228 5.80 54.69 -20.88
N GLN A 229 4.94 55.69 -20.65
CA GLN A 229 5.15 57.08 -21.07
C GLN A 229 5.59 57.92 -19.86
N GLU A 230 6.55 58.82 -20.07
CA GLU A 230 7.01 59.76 -19.03
C GLU A 230 5.89 60.67 -18.53
N ASN A 231 5.98 61.07 -17.26
CA ASN A 231 5.02 61.91 -16.54
C ASN A 231 3.61 61.30 -16.43
N THR A 232 3.51 59.97 -16.44
CA THR A 232 2.23 59.27 -16.21
C THR A 232 2.19 58.58 -14.85
N SER A 233 0.99 58.36 -14.33
CA SER A 233 0.80 57.68 -13.04
C SER A 233 1.30 56.23 -13.10
N CYS A 234 2.05 55.80 -12.10
CA CYS A 234 2.56 54.43 -12.01
C CYS A 234 1.99 53.68 -10.78
N PRO A 235 1.73 52.37 -10.91
CA PRO A 235 0.99 51.61 -9.89
C PRO A 235 1.83 51.25 -8.65
N LYS A 236 3.16 51.31 -8.73
CA LYS A 236 4.05 50.90 -7.64
C LYS A 236 5.35 51.70 -7.65
N THR A 237 5.60 52.47 -6.58
CA THR A 237 6.86 53.20 -6.37
C THR A 237 8.05 52.25 -6.42
N GLY A 238 9.12 52.66 -7.10
CA GLY A 238 10.32 51.86 -7.33
C GLY A 238 10.21 50.85 -8.47
N ALA A 239 9.06 50.73 -9.14
CA ALA A 239 8.96 49.93 -10.35
C ALA A 239 9.80 50.53 -11.48
N ILE A 240 10.46 49.66 -12.24
CA ILE A 240 11.32 50.01 -13.38
C ILE A 240 10.65 49.51 -14.66
N ALA A 241 10.62 50.34 -15.69
CA ALA A 241 10.11 50.04 -17.01
C ALA A 241 10.95 50.75 -18.08
N ARG A 242 10.53 50.71 -19.35
CA ARG A 242 11.20 51.45 -20.42
C ARG A 242 10.25 52.35 -21.21
N SER A 243 10.79 53.38 -21.85
CA SER A 243 10.08 54.15 -22.88
C SER A 243 9.99 53.37 -24.20
N SER A 244 9.25 53.90 -25.18
CA SER A 244 9.19 53.34 -26.54
C SER A 244 10.56 53.40 -27.26
N THR A 245 11.43 54.33 -26.86
CA THR A 245 12.80 54.49 -27.39
C THR A 245 13.84 53.69 -26.60
N GLY A 246 13.44 52.97 -25.55
CA GLY A 246 14.33 52.10 -24.78
C GLY A 246 15.01 52.76 -23.58
N VAL A 247 14.67 53.99 -23.23
CA VAL A 247 15.16 54.67 -22.02
C VAL A 247 14.57 54.00 -20.78
N ILE A 248 15.39 53.75 -19.75
CA ILE A 248 14.93 53.19 -18.48
C ILE A 248 14.21 54.29 -17.68
N LEU A 249 13.00 53.99 -17.22
CA LEU A 249 12.15 54.88 -16.43
C LEU A 249 11.89 54.24 -15.06
N SER A 250 11.87 55.06 -14.01
CA SER A 250 11.64 54.61 -12.63
C SER A 250 10.47 55.34 -12.00
N CYS A 251 9.53 54.61 -11.40
CA CYS A 251 8.39 55.18 -10.71
C CYS A 251 8.82 55.83 -9.38
N GLN A 252 8.66 57.16 -9.26
CA GLN A 252 8.98 57.93 -8.07
C GLN A 252 7.74 58.70 -7.61
N SER A 253 7.36 58.54 -6.35
CA SER A 253 6.19 59.22 -5.75
C SER A 253 4.89 59.08 -6.57
N GLY A 254 4.70 57.94 -7.25
CA GLY A 254 3.50 57.66 -8.05
C GLY A 254 3.52 58.20 -9.49
N ILE A 255 4.64 58.77 -9.95
CA ILE A 255 4.84 59.27 -11.32
C ILE A 255 6.09 58.61 -11.93
N ILE A 256 6.03 58.30 -13.23
CA ILE A 256 7.11 57.63 -13.97
C ILE A 256 7.87 58.55 -14.92
#